data_AF-A0A1B6H1Y4-F1
#
_entry.id   AF-A0A1B6H1Y4-F1
#
_cell.length_a   1.000
_cell.length_b   1.000
_cell.length_c   1.000
_cell.angle_alpha   90.00
_cell.angle_beta   90.00
_cell.angle_gamma   90.00
#
_symmetry.space_group_name_H-M   'P 1'
#
loop_
_entity.id
_entity.type
_entity.pdbx_description
1 polymer ?
#
loop_
_entity_poly.entity_id
_entity_poly.type
_entity_poly.pdbx_seq_one_letter_code
_entity_poly.pdbx_strand_id
1 'polypeptide(L)'
;RQKIEQWCQLTGLSQFSLTQFLSSERQQLQWQSQGLPADQLSVENAIIITTSNQKVYVLDPSSAAITWLKNSLAEDNVEVVSASSPRFHTTFDLAVRFGKKLIIQDVDSVDAAVYPVLRGDKVQQDGRNSLRVYHVSRSALPLTEPHIAAVLCQVNFTTSAASLTQQLVQAALRQEKPQL
;
A
#
# COMPACT_ATOMS: atom_id res chain seq x y z
N ARG A 1 3.96 -11.74 13.43
CA ARG A 1 3.83 -13.22 13.57
C ARG A 1 3.54 -13.64 15.01
N GLN A 2 4.40 -13.34 15.99
CA GLN A 2 4.16 -13.67 17.41
C GLN A 2 2.76 -13.29 17.92
N LYS A 3 2.23 -12.12 17.53
CA LYS A 3 0.87 -11.68 17.91
C LYS A 3 -0.24 -12.53 17.28
N ILE A 4 -0.09 -12.93 16.01
CA ILE A 4 -1.05 -13.78 15.31
C ILE A 4 -1.06 -15.17 15.96
N GLU A 5 0.11 -15.74 16.23
CA GLU A 5 0.24 -17.02 16.93
C GLU A 5 -0.41 -16.97 18.32
N GLN A 6 -0.18 -15.89 19.08
CA GLN A 6 -0.85 -15.66 20.38
C GLN A 6 -2.37 -15.63 20.23
N TRP A 7 -2.90 -14.92 19.23
CA TRP A 7 -4.35 -14.85 19.01
C TRP A 7 -4.94 -16.18 18.55
N CYS A 8 -4.25 -16.94 17.70
CA CYS A 8 -4.65 -18.29 17.30
C CYS A 8 -4.71 -19.23 18.52
N GLN A 9 -3.74 -19.14 19.43
CA GLN A 9 -3.74 -19.89 20.68
C GLN A 9 -4.93 -19.52 21.58
N LEU A 10 -5.21 -18.23 21.73
CA LEU A 10 -6.33 -17.75 22.56
C LEU A 10 -7.72 -18.12 21.98
N THR A 11 -7.84 -18.17 20.67
CA THR A 11 -9.10 -18.47 19.97
C THR A 11 -9.31 -19.96 19.71
N GLY A 12 -8.31 -20.81 20.00
CA GLY A 12 -8.36 -22.25 19.73
C GLY A 12 -8.28 -22.62 18.24
N LEU A 13 -7.96 -21.66 17.36
CA LEU A 13 -7.82 -21.88 15.93
C LEU A 13 -6.41 -22.37 15.61
N SER A 14 -6.22 -23.70 15.56
CA SER A 14 -4.98 -24.29 15.06
C SER A 14 -4.93 -24.19 13.53
N GLN A 15 -3.77 -23.82 12.97
CA GLN A 15 -3.49 -23.76 11.52
C GLN A 15 -4.21 -22.65 10.71
N PHE A 16 -4.63 -21.55 11.34
CA PHE A 16 -5.23 -20.42 10.63
C PHE A 16 -4.20 -19.62 9.81
N SER A 17 -4.46 -19.44 8.50
CA SER A 17 -3.70 -18.57 7.61
C SER A 17 -4.51 -17.34 7.23
N LEU A 18 -4.10 -16.18 7.74
CA LEU A 18 -4.77 -14.90 7.49
C LEU A 18 -4.73 -14.51 6.01
N THR A 19 -3.64 -14.81 5.33
CA THR A 19 -3.45 -14.54 3.90
C THR A 19 -4.44 -15.34 3.05
N GLN A 20 -4.62 -16.63 3.34
CA GLN A 20 -5.57 -17.48 2.62
C GLN A 20 -7.03 -17.13 2.95
N PHE A 21 -7.29 -16.63 4.15
CA PHE A 21 -8.63 -16.21 4.55
C PHE A 21 -9.05 -14.88 3.88
N LEU A 22 -8.13 -13.91 3.76
CA LEU A 22 -8.44 -12.57 3.24
C LEU A 22 -8.15 -12.40 1.75
N SER A 23 -7.51 -13.37 1.09
CA SER A 23 -7.22 -13.30 -0.34
C SER A 23 -7.36 -14.66 -1.01
N SER A 24 -7.87 -14.64 -2.25
CA SER A 24 -7.92 -15.81 -3.12
C SER A 24 -6.62 -15.96 -3.92
N GLU A 25 -6.29 -17.19 -4.34
CA GLU A 25 -5.13 -17.45 -5.21
C GLU A 25 -5.18 -16.62 -6.50
N ARG A 26 -6.37 -16.43 -7.07
CA ARG A 26 -6.57 -15.57 -8.24
C ARG A 26 -6.15 -14.12 -7.98
N GLN A 27 -6.51 -13.54 -6.84
CA GLN A 27 -6.11 -12.18 -6.48
C GLN A 27 -4.60 -12.08 -6.29
N GLN A 28 -3.99 -13.06 -5.63
CA GLN A 28 -2.53 -13.09 -5.45
C GLN A 28 -1.79 -13.16 -6.78
N LEU A 29 -2.24 -14.01 -7.71
CA LEU A 29 -1.68 -14.10 -9.06
C LEU A 29 -1.87 -12.80 -9.85
N GLN A 30 -3.02 -12.15 -9.71
CA GLN A 30 -3.27 -10.86 -10.33
C GLN A 30 -2.30 -9.80 -9.80
N TRP A 31 -2.09 -9.72 -8.48
CA TRP A 31 -1.13 -8.77 -7.91
C TRP A 31 0.30 -9.04 -8.38
N GLN A 32 0.70 -10.31 -8.48
CA GLN A 32 2.01 -10.70 -9.03
C GLN A 32 2.16 -10.25 -10.49
N SER A 33 1.14 -10.44 -11.33
CA SER A 33 1.16 -9.96 -12.72
C SER A 33 1.22 -8.42 -12.83
N GLN A 34 0.73 -7.72 -11.81
CA GLN A 34 0.78 -6.26 -11.70
C GLN A 34 2.12 -5.76 -11.13
N GLY A 35 3.06 -6.65 -10.82
CA GLY A 35 4.40 -6.30 -10.33
C GLY A 35 4.56 -6.32 -8.81
N LEU A 36 3.58 -6.85 -8.06
CA LEU A 36 3.78 -7.12 -6.64
C LEU A 36 4.81 -8.25 -6.48
N PRO A 37 5.82 -8.10 -5.62
CA PRO A 37 6.69 -9.22 -5.27
C PRO A 37 5.90 -10.38 -4.67
N ALA A 38 6.27 -11.62 -5.03
CA ALA A 38 5.56 -12.82 -4.61
C ALA A 38 5.88 -13.27 -3.16
N ASP A 39 6.64 -12.47 -2.41
CA ASP A 39 6.96 -12.78 -1.01
C ASP A 39 5.76 -12.56 -0.09
N GLN A 40 5.76 -13.27 1.04
CA GLN A 40 4.63 -13.26 1.96
C GLN A 40 4.34 -11.86 2.55
N LEU A 41 5.37 -11.05 2.82
CA LEU A 41 5.20 -9.72 3.40
C LEU A 41 4.50 -8.79 2.39
N SER A 42 4.91 -8.85 1.12
CA SER A 42 4.27 -8.10 0.04
C SER A 42 2.80 -8.48 -0.15
N VAL A 43 2.45 -9.76 -0.06
CA VAL A 43 1.05 -10.21 -0.13
C VAL A 43 0.24 -9.73 1.08
N GLU A 44 0.78 -9.85 2.31
CA GLU A 44 0.13 -9.33 3.53
C GLU A 44 -0.11 -7.82 3.43
N ASN A 45 0.87 -7.06 2.95
CA ASN A 45 0.75 -5.62 2.72
C ASN A 45 -0.30 -5.27 1.65
N ALA A 46 -0.36 -6.04 0.56
CA ALA A 46 -1.36 -5.86 -0.48
C ALA A 46 -2.79 -6.09 0.04
N ILE A 47 -2.99 -7.08 0.91
CA ILE A 47 -4.27 -7.32 1.60
C ILE A 47 -4.66 -6.11 2.45
N ILE A 48 -3.73 -5.55 3.22
CA ILE A 48 -3.99 -4.36 4.04
C ILE A 48 -4.42 -3.19 3.16
N ILE A 49 -3.69 -2.94 2.07
CA ILE A 49 -3.98 -1.83 1.15
C ILE A 49 -5.33 -1.97 0.44
N THR A 50 -5.69 -3.20 0.05
CA THR A 50 -6.91 -3.46 -0.73
C THR A 50 -8.16 -3.55 0.14
N THR A 51 -8.02 -4.04 1.38
CA THR A 51 -9.15 -4.26 2.30
C THR A 51 -9.39 -3.05 3.20
N SER A 52 -8.36 -2.25 3.48
CA SER A 52 -8.49 -1.09 4.37
C SER A 52 -9.26 0.06 3.70
N ASN A 53 -10.24 0.59 4.41
CA ASN A 53 -10.88 1.87 4.07
C ASN A 53 -10.07 3.08 4.57
N GLN A 54 -8.96 2.86 5.28
CA GLN A 54 -8.11 3.92 5.79
C GLN A 54 -7.19 4.45 4.68
N LYS A 55 -6.73 5.70 4.85
CA LYS A 55 -5.69 6.28 4.01
C LYS A 55 -4.37 5.60 4.35
N VAL A 56 -3.59 5.24 3.34
CA VAL A 56 -2.37 4.44 3.53
C VAL A 56 -1.13 5.31 3.32
N TYR A 57 -0.14 5.07 4.18
CA TYR A 57 1.23 5.54 4.02
C TYR A 57 2.16 4.35 3.78
N VAL A 58 2.76 4.29 2.61
CA VAL A 58 3.59 3.18 2.14
C VAL A 58 5.06 3.56 2.23
N LEU A 59 5.82 2.79 3.00
CA LEU A 59 7.29 2.84 3.00
C LEU A 59 7.79 1.89 1.92
N ASP A 60 8.35 2.42 0.84
CA ASP A 60 8.77 1.65 -0.33
C ASP A 60 10.15 2.09 -0.83
N PRO A 61 11.24 1.64 -0.19
CA PRO A 61 12.60 1.97 -0.61
C PRO A 61 12.95 1.42 -2.00
N SER A 62 12.34 0.30 -2.40
CA SER A 62 12.63 -0.40 -3.65
C SER A 62 11.74 0.03 -4.83
N SER A 63 10.74 0.88 -4.59
CA SER A 63 9.74 1.30 -5.59
C SER A 63 8.93 0.14 -6.19
N ALA A 64 8.84 -0.99 -5.48
CA ALA A 64 8.04 -2.13 -5.92
C ALA A 64 6.54 -1.90 -5.68
N ALA A 65 6.20 -1.39 -4.50
CA ALA A 65 4.81 -1.15 -4.11
C ALA A 65 4.18 -0.04 -4.98
N ILE A 66 4.93 1.01 -5.29
CA ILE A 66 4.44 2.11 -6.12
C ILE A 66 4.13 1.67 -7.55
N THR A 67 4.96 0.77 -8.09
CA THR A 67 4.76 0.20 -9.42
C THR A 67 3.51 -0.67 -9.43
N TRP A 68 3.37 -1.53 -8.42
CA TRP A 68 2.17 -2.35 -8.25
C TRP A 68 0.90 -1.50 -8.08
N LEU A 69 0.92 -0.45 -7.26
CA LEU A 69 -0.21 0.45 -7.04
C LEU A 69 -0.66 1.15 -8.33
N LYS A 70 0.28 1.62 -9.16
CA LYS A 70 -0.04 2.22 -10.46
C LYS A 70 -0.74 1.22 -11.38
N ASN A 71 -0.23 -0.01 -11.44
CA ASN A 71 -0.77 -1.05 -12.31
C ASN A 71 -2.11 -1.58 -11.80
N SER A 72 -2.29 -1.71 -10.49
CA SER A 72 -3.55 -2.21 -9.90
C SER A 72 -4.69 -1.20 -9.99
N LEU A 73 -4.38 0.10 -9.98
CA LEU A 73 -5.34 1.20 -10.07
C LEU A 73 -5.44 1.79 -11.49
N ALA A 74 -4.83 1.16 -12.50
CA ALA A 74 -4.79 1.69 -13.87
C ALA A 74 -6.19 1.91 -14.46
N GLU A 75 -7.16 1.04 -14.13
CA GLU A 75 -8.55 1.14 -14.59
C GLU A 75 -9.37 2.18 -13.80
N ASP A 76 -8.88 2.62 -12.63
CA ASP A 76 -9.61 3.45 -11.67
C ASP A 76 -9.37 4.97 -11.82
N ASN A 77 -8.82 5.40 -12.96
CA ASN A 77 -8.49 6.80 -13.23
C ASN A 77 -7.62 7.43 -12.12
N VAL A 78 -6.53 6.72 -11.76
CA VAL A 78 -5.58 7.16 -10.74
C VAL A 78 -4.70 8.29 -11.26
N GLU A 79 -4.54 9.33 -10.45
CA GLU A 79 -3.61 10.43 -10.71
C GLU A 79 -2.35 10.26 -9.87
N VAL A 80 -1.18 10.53 -10.45
CA VAL A 80 0.12 10.37 -9.78
C VAL A 80 0.81 11.72 -9.73
N VAL A 81 1.24 12.14 -8.55
CA VAL A 81 1.92 13.42 -8.33
C VAL A 81 3.07 13.24 -7.33
N SER A 82 4.18 13.95 -7.52
CA SER A 82 5.25 13.99 -6.50
C SER A 82 4.94 15.08 -5.47
N ALA A 83 5.23 14.83 -4.20
CA ALA A 83 5.02 15.80 -3.12
C ALA A 83 5.83 17.10 -3.32
N SER A 84 6.99 17.00 -3.98
CA SER A 84 7.85 18.15 -4.32
C SER A 84 7.40 18.90 -5.59
N SER A 85 6.38 18.42 -6.29
CA SER A 85 5.94 19.04 -7.54
C SER A 85 5.23 20.38 -7.29
N PRO A 86 5.49 21.43 -8.09
CA PRO A 86 4.74 22.69 -7.99
C PRO A 86 3.25 22.53 -8.32
N ARG A 87 2.87 21.42 -8.98
CA ARG A 87 1.48 21.09 -9.32
C ARG A 87 0.76 20.33 -8.20
N PHE A 88 1.44 19.99 -7.11
CA PHE A 88 0.94 19.14 -6.03
C PHE A 88 -0.41 19.61 -5.49
N HIS A 89 -0.49 20.86 -5.00
CA HIS A 89 -1.72 21.40 -4.42
C HIS A 89 -2.87 21.46 -5.44
N THR A 90 -2.59 21.89 -6.67
CA THR A 90 -3.59 21.94 -7.74
C THR A 90 -4.15 20.56 -8.04
N THR A 91 -3.29 19.56 -8.25
CA THR A 91 -3.71 18.18 -8.51
C THR A 91 -4.46 17.60 -7.31
N PHE A 92 -4.00 17.86 -6.09
CA PHE A 92 -4.66 17.42 -4.87
C PHE A 92 -6.08 18.00 -4.75
N ASP A 93 -6.25 19.31 -4.94
CA ASP A 93 -7.57 19.96 -4.89
C ASP A 93 -8.51 19.42 -5.97
N LEU A 94 -8.02 19.17 -7.19
CA LEU A 94 -8.82 18.57 -8.25
C LEU A 94 -9.21 17.13 -7.90
N ALA A 95 -8.29 16.34 -7.34
CA ALA A 95 -8.59 14.97 -6.90
C ALA A 95 -9.65 14.94 -5.80
N VAL A 96 -9.59 15.87 -4.84
CA VAL A 96 -10.60 16.06 -3.79
C VAL A 96 -11.96 16.42 -4.41
N ARG A 97 -11.99 17.39 -5.33
CA ARG A 97 -13.24 17.85 -5.97
C ARG A 97 -13.92 16.77 -6.81
N PHE A 98 -13.14 15.99 -7.55
CA PHE A 98 -13.66 14.96 -8.46
C PHE A 98 -13.70 13.55 -7.85
N GLY A 99 -13.21 13.38 -6.62
CA GLY A 99 -13.15 12.08 -5.96
C GLY A 99 -12.29 11.06 -6.69
N LYS A 100 -11.17 11.50 -7.29
CA LYS A 100 -10.20 10.62 -7.97
C LYS A 100 -9.32 9.88 -6.98
N LYS A 101 -8.79 8.71 -7.35
CA LYS A 101 -7.71 8.07 -6.58
C LYS A 101 -6.40 8.82 -6.83
N LEU A 102 -5.64 9.10 -5.79
CA LEU A 102 -4.40 9.86 -5.88
C LEU A 102 -3.23 9.09 -5.27
N ILE A 103 -2.13 8.95 -6.01
CA ILE A 103 -0.86 8.46 -5.51
C ILE A 103 0.10 9.64 -5.39
N ILE A 104 0.53 9.93 -4.16
CA ILE A 104 1.52 10.96 -3.86
C ILE A 104 2.87 10.27 -3.66
N GLN A 105 3.86 10.60 -4.49
CA GLN A 105 5.19 9.99 -4.50
C GLN A 105 6.20 10.88 -3.80
N ASP A 106 7.32 10.28 -3.37
CA ASP A 106 8.46 10.98 -2.77
C ASP A 106 8.04 11.81 -1.54
N VAL A 107 7.18 11.23 -0.70
CA VAL A 107 6.67 11.88 0.52
C VAL A 107 7.70 11.74 1.63
N ASP A 108 8.42 12.82 1.95
CA ASP A 108 9.30 12.88 3.12
C ASP A 108 8.50 13.20 4.40
N SER A 109 7.59 14.16 4.30
CA SER A 109 6.63 14.54 5.34
C SER A 109 5.25 14.79 4.74
N VAL A 110 4.21 14.64 5.54
CA VAL A 110 2.84 14.89 5.11
C VAL A 110 2.54 16.39 5.25
N ASP A 111 2.16 17.03 4.15
CA ASP A 111 1.80 18.45 4.14
C ASP A 111 0.58 18.72 5.05
N ALA A 112 0.69 19.76 5.89
CA ALA A 112 -0.39 20.20 6.78
C ALA A 112 -1.69 20.54 6.03
N ALA A 113 -1.60 20.98 4.77
CA ALA A 113 -2.77 21.27 3.93
C ALA A 113 -3.60 20.01 3.59
N VAL A 114 -2.95 18.83 3.55
CA VAL A 114 -3.60 17.54 3.27
C VAL A 114 -4.29 16.99 4.52
N TYR A 115 -3.80 17.34 5.70
CA TYR A 115 -4.24 16.79 6.98
C TYR A 115 -5.76 16.89 7.26
N PRO A 116 -6.46 18.02 7.03
CA PRO A 116 -7.91 18.10 7.24
C PRO A 116 -8.70 17.10 6.38
N VAL A 117 -8.22 16.81 5.18
CA VAL A 117 -8.82 15.82 4.28
C VAL A 117 -8.55 14.40 4.77
N LEU A 118 -7.36 14.14 5.30
CA LEU A 118 -7.02 12.85 5.92
C LEU A 118 -7.85 12.58 7.17
N ARG A 119 -8.11 13.59 8.01
CA ARG A 119 -8.98 13.45 9.18
C ARG A 119 -10.44 13.24 8.80
N GLY A 120 -10.85 13.72 7.63
CA GLY A 120 -12.24 13.67 7.18
C GLY A 120 -13.07 14.87 7.64
N ASP A 121 -12.43 15.97 8.05
CA ASP A 121 -13.10 17.18 8.54
C ASP A 121 -13.95 17.85 7.45
N LYS A 122 -13.60 17.64 6.18
CA LYS A 122 -14.43 18.05 5.04
C LYS A 122 -15.48 16.97 4.77
N VAL A 123 -16.57 17.03 5.53
CA VAL A 123 -17.78 16.23 5.28
C VAL A 123 -18.26 16.48 3.85
N GLN A 124 -18.36 15.38 3.09
CA GLN A 124 -18.87 15.32 1.72
C GLN A 124 -20.16 16.12 1.58
N GLN A 125 -20.10 17.21 0.82
CA GLN A 125 -21.27 18.05 0.60
C GLN A 125 -22.30 17.44 -0.38
N ASP A 126 -22.05 16.24 -0.93
CA ASP A 126 -22.92 15.68 -1.99
C ASP A 126 -22.88 14.14 -2.13
N GLY A 127 -22.44 13.39 -1.12
CA GLY A 127 -22.38 11.91 -1.18
C GLY A 127 -21.44 11.32 -2.24
N ARG A 128 -20.67 12.16 -2.95
CA ARG A 128 -19.68 11.75 -3.94
C ARG A 128 -18.34 11.42 -3.27
N ASN A 129 -17.94 10.16 -3.48
CA ASN A 129 -16.63 9.52 -3.32
C ASN A 129 -15.78 9.86 -2.09
N SER A 130 -15.48 8.83 -1.30
CA SER A 130 -14.35 8.82 -0.37
C SER A 130 -13.06 8.95 -1.16
N LEU A 131 -12.41 10.12 -1.10
CA LEU A 131 -11.07 10.31 -1.65
C LEU A 131 -10.14 9.22 -1.10
N ARG A 132 -9.54 8.42 -1.98
CA ARG A 132 -8.49 7.45 -1.62
C ARG A 132 -7.14 8.01 -2.02
N VAL A 133 -6.33 8.33 -1.01
CA VAL A 133 -4.97 8.85 -1.17
C VAL A 133 -3.98 7.80 -0.67
N TYR A 134 -2.97 7.55 -1.50
CA TYR A 134 -1.83 6.69 -1.18
C TYR A 134 -0.58 7.56 -1.10
N HIS A 135 0.01 7.67 0.09
CA HIS A 135 1.30 8.34 0.26
C HIS A 135 2.39 7.29 0.11
N VAL A 136 3.40 7.57 -0.70
CA VAL A 136 4.52 6.65 -0.90
C VAL A 136 5.82 7.39 -0.61
N SER A 137 6.57 6.87 0.35
CA SER A 137 7.90 7.36 0.69
C SER A 137 8.96 6.38 0.24
N ARG A 138 10.09 6.91 -0.23
CA ARG A 138 11.30 6.12 -0.46
C ARG A 138 12.13 5.97 0.80
N SER A 139 11.85 6.76 1.83
CA SER A 139 12.50 6.60 3.12
C SER A 139 12.04 5.29 3.77
N ALA A 140 12.99 4.54 4.31
CA ALA A 140 12.68 3.36 5.13
C ALA A 140 12.29 3.75 6.56
N LEU A 141 12.31 5.05 6.90
CA LEU A 141 12.03 5.53 8.24
C LEU A 141 10.51 5.60 8.47
N PRO A 142 10.01 5.07 9.60
CA PRO A 142 8.59 5.15 9.92
C PRO A 142 8.16 6.59 10.20
N LEU A 143 6.85 6.84 10.10
CA LEU A 143 6.25 8.09 10.52
C LEU A 143 6.49 8.31 12.01
N THR A 144 7.16 9.41 12.35
CA THR A 144 7.46 9.81 13.73
C THR A 144 6.37 10.72 14.31
N GLU A 145 5.59 11.36 13.45
CA GLU A 145 4.58 12.34 13.85
C GLU A 145 3.30 11.64 14.34
N PRO A 146 2.98 11.69 15.65
CA PRO A 146 1.89 10.91 16.22
C PRO A 146 0.51 11.34 15.69
N HIS A 147 0.36 12.62 15.36
CA HIS A 147 -0.88 13.17 14.84
C HIS A 147 -1.21 12.68 13.42
N ILE A 148 -0.19 12.38 12.61
CA ILE A 148 -0.32 11.76 11.27
C ILE A 148 -0.51 10.25 11.41
N ALA A 149 0.31 9.60 12.25
CA ALA A 149 0.26 8.15 12.48
C ALA A 149 -1.08 7.67 13.06
N ALA A 150 -1.81 8.54 13.76
CA ALA A 150 -3.16 8.23 14.24
C ALA A 150 -4.22 8.17 13.13
N VAL A 151 -3.97 8.81 11.99
CA VAL A 151 -4.93 8.94 10.88
C VAL A 151 -4.56 8.06 9.69
N LEU A 152 -3.26 7.82 9.47
CA LEU A 152 -2.75 7.00 8.39
C LEU A 152 -2.42 5.58 8.84
N CYS A 153 -2.78 4.60 8.00
CA CYS A 153 -2.31 3.24 8.15
C CYS A 153 -0.92 3.11 7.50
N GLN A 154 0.12 2.89 8.30
CA GLN A 154 1.48 2.69 7.78
C GLN A 154 1.67 1.24 7.31
N VAL A 155 2.16 1.06 6.09
CA VAL A 155 2.46 -0.24 5.47
C VAL A 155 3.91 -0.24 5.02
N ASN A 156 4.65 -1.30 5.36
CA ASN A 156 6.10 -1.34 5.16
C ASN A 156 6.52 -2.40 4.14
N PHE A 157 7.03 -1.96 2.99
CA PHE A 157 7.58 -2.79 1.91
C PHE A 157 9.11 -2.90 1.95
N THR A 158 9.76 -2.60 3.08
CA THR A 158 11.20 -2.85 3.22
C THR A 158 11.52 -4.32 3.00
N THR A 159 12.49 -4.59 2.12
CA THR A 159 12.94 -5.94 1.83
C THR A 159 13.53 -6.61 3.08
N SER A 160 12.90 -7.69 3.53
CA SER A 160 13.45 -8.55 4.59
C SER A 160 14.42 -9.57 4.00
N ALA A 161 15.29 -10.16 4.83
CA ALA A 161 16.19 -11.23 4.39
C ALA A 161 15.42 -12.40 3.74
N ALA A 162 14.30 -12.81 4.34
CA ALA A 162 13.43 -13.85 3.79
C ALA A 162 12.83 -13.46 2.43
N SER A 163 12.37 -12.20 2.29
CA SER A 163 11.88 -11.66 1.02
C SER A 163 12.96 -11.69 -0.05
N LEU A 164 14.19 -11.29 0.28
CA LEU A 164 15.31 -11.28 -0.66
C LEU A 164 15.67 -12.71 -1.09
N THR A 165 15.75 -13.64 -0.15
CA THR A 165 16.01 -15.06 -0.48
C THR A 165 14.96 -15.60 -1.43
N GLN A 166 13.68 -15.34 -1.18
CA GLN A 166 12.61 -15.83 -2.05
C GLN A 166 12.69 -15.20 -3.45
N GLN A 167 12.99 -13.91 -3.55
CA GLN A 167 13.17 -13.21 -4.83
C GLN A 167 14.36 -13.76 -5.62
N LEU A 168 15.49 -14.02 -4.95
CA LEU A 168 16.68 -14.60 -5.58
C LEU A 168 16.44 -16.03 -6.06
N VAL A 169 15.75 -16.86 -5.27
CA VAL A 169 15.36 -18.21 -5.68
C VAL A 169 14.47 -18.16 -6.91
N GLN A 170 13.48 -17.26 -6.95
CA GLN A 170 12.63 -17.10 -8.13
C GLN A 170 13.42 -16.61 -9.36
N ALA A 171 14.37 -15.70 -9.18
CA ALA A 171 15.23 -15.23 -10.26
C ALA A 171 16.12 -16.37 -10.81
N ALA A 172 16.71 -17.18 -9.92
CA ALA A 172 17.50 -18.34 -10.30
C ALA A 172 16.67 -19.38 -11.06
N LEU A 173 15.45 -19.69 -10.59
CA LEU A 173 14.55 -20.62 -11.26
C LEU A 173 14.18 -20.18 -12.67
N ARG A 174 13.90 -18.88 -12.88
CA ARG A 174 13.64 -18.31 -14.21
C ARG A 174 14.82 -18.45 -15.16
N GLN A 175 16.04 -18.34 -14.62
CA GLN A 175 17.26 -18.52 -15.40
C GLN A 175 17.52 -20.00 -15.73
N GLU A 176 17.33 -20.90 -14.77
CA GLU A 176 17.56 -22.35 -14.98
C GLU A 176 16.50 -23.01 -15.86
N LYS A 177 15.23 -22.59 -15.75
CA LYS A 177 14.10 -23.20 -16.48
C LYS A 177 13.15 -22.12 -17.02
N PRO A 178 13.49 -21.48 -18.16
CA PRO A 178 12.68 -20.40 -18.75
C PRO A 178 11.33 -20.86 -19.33
N GLN A 179 11.05 -22.17 -19.37
CA GLN A 179 9.79 -22.75 -19.89
C GLN A 179 8.75 -23.05 -18.79
N LEU A 180 9.09 -22.82 -17.52
CA LEU A 180 8.18 -22.85 -16.37
C LEU A 180 7.82 -21.42 -15.96
#